data_AF-A3V5V7-F1
#
_entry.id   AF-A3V5V7-F1
#
_cell.length_a   1.000
_cell.length_b   1.000
_cell.length_c   1.000
_cell.angle_alpha   90.00
_cell.angle_beta   90.00
_cell.angle_gamma   90.00
#
_symmetry.space_group_name_H-M   'P 1'
#
loop_
_entity.id
_entity.type
_entity.pdbx_description
1 polymer ?
#
loop_
_entity_poly.entity_id
_entity_poly.type
_entity_poly.pdbx_seq_one_letter_code
_entity_poly.pdbx_strand_id
1 'polypeptide(L)'
;MNLKDMPLEQLGANAYGHYKAGQKAEGKAAEQYTSSGLYLKEAKEQLNTLQNPRAPMNFAEFLLNHCPIGKSRAYDIIAIADGRKSPVEEAERHRSYREEREEPRNSARAETQSETASPQPQPKPRAPCVVKEAEDINAKYLGVHLRVIRLHLNSATEDQLKQIRNILNV
;
A
#
# COMPACT_ATOMS: atom_id res chain seq x y z
N MET A 1 -12.21 20.81 -7.44
CA MET A 1 -12.51 19.67 -8.35
C MET A 1 -13.57 18.82 -7.67
N ASN A 2 -14.60 18.39 -8.38
CA ASN A 2 -15.59 17.47 -7.83
C ASN A 2 -14.99 16.07 -7.76
N LEU A 3 -15.14 15.41 -6.62
CA LEU A 3 -14.68 14.02 -6.42
C LEU A 3 -15.43 13.03 -7.31
N LYS A 4 -16.70 13.32 -7.61
CA LYS A 4 -17.61 12.48 -8.41
C LYS A 4 -17.17 12.27 -9.86
N ASP A 5 -16.47 13.25 -10.43
CA ASP A 5 -16.05 13.22 -11.84
C ASP A 5 -14.64 12.63 -12.00
N MET A 6 -13.98 12.29 -10.88
CA MET A 6 -12.62 11.77 -10.88
C MET A 6 -12.63 10.27 -11.24
N PRO A 7 -11.71 9.80 -12.11
CA PRO A 7 -11.60 8.38 -12.44
C PRO A 7 -11.15 7.57 -11.20
N LEU A 8 -11.62 6.32 -11.11
CA LEU A 8 -11.32 5.40 -9.99
C LEU A 8 -9.82 5.29 -9.72
N GLU A 9 -9.00 5.18 -10.77
CA GLU A 9 -7.54 5.11 -10.66
C GLU A 9 -6.96 6.31 -9.90
N GLN A 10 -7.44 7.51 -10.22
CA GLN A 10 -6.99 8.74 -9.59
C GLN A 10 -7.53 8.88 -8.17
N LEU A 11 -8.76 8.44 -7.90
CA LEU A 11 -9.29 8.35 -6.53
C LEU A 11 -8.41 7.44 -5.67
N GLY A 12 -8.02 6.28 -6.18
CA GLY A 12 -7.15 5.35 -5.47
C GLY A 12 -5.76 5.91 -5.22
N ALA A 13 -5.14 6.51 -6.24
CA ALA A 13 -3.83 7.14 -6.13
C ALA A 13 -3.82 8.29 -5.10
N ASN A 14 -4.83 9.16 -5.15
CA ASN A 14 -4.98 10.26 -4.18
C ASN A 14 -5.24 9.75 -2.77
N ALA A 15 -6.14 8.77 -2.61
CA ALA A 15 -6.40 8.12 -1.33
C ALA A 15 -5.11 7.57 -0.72
N TYR A 16 -4.30 6.86 -1.51
CA TYR A 16 -3.06 6.27 -1.05
C TYR A 16 -2.00 7.31 -0.71
N GLY A 17 -1.88 8.36 -1.52
CA GLY A 17 -0.97 9.48 -1.28
C GLY A 17 -1.25 10.16 0.05
N HIS A 18 -2.51 10.51 0.32
CA HIS A 18 -2.93 11.08 1.59
C HIS A 18 -2.73 10.12 2.76
N TYR A 19 -3.03 8.83 2.59
CA TYR A 19 -2.77 7.83 3.62
C TYR A 19 -1.28 7.79 4.01
N LYS A 20 -0.38 7.76 3.01
CA LYS A 20 1.07 7.74 3.24
C LYS A 20 1.58 9.05 3.83
N ALA A 21 1.02 10.20 3.42
CA ALA A 21 1.31 11.47 4.05
C ALA A 21 0.91 11.47 5.53
N GLY A 22 -0.27 10.93 5.86
CA GLY A 22 -0.74 10.78 7.24
C GLY A 22 0.14 9.87 8.11
N GLN A 23 0.75 8.82 7.52
CA GLN A 23 1.72 7.97 8.23
C GLN A 23 3.02 8.70 8.60
N LYS A 24 3.41 9.71 7.82
CA LYS A 24 4.68 10.45 7.99
C LYS A 24 4.53 11.78 8.72
N ALA A 25 3.32 12.35 8.74
CA ALA A 25 3.09 13.68 9.28
C ALA A 25 2.96 13.66 10.81
N GLU A 26 3.83 14.38 11.49
CA GLU A 26 3.68 14.70 12.92
C GLU A 26 2.74 15.91 13.03
N GLY A 27 1.54 15.71 13.58
CA GLY A 27 0.55 16.78 13.83
C GLY A 27 -0.50 17.00 12.74
N LYS A 28 -0.25 16.63 11.48
CA LYS A 28 -1.24 16.73 10.38
C LYS A 28 -1.83 15.40 9.93
N ALA A 29 -1.59 14.33 10.69
CA ALA A 29 -2.07 13.00 10.35
C ALA A 29 -3.60 12.94 10.23
N ALA A 30 -4.32 13.66 11.10
CA ALA A 30 -5.77 13.71 11.09
C ALA A 30 -6.34 14.24 9.77
N GLU A 31 -5.90 15.42 9.32
CA GLU A 31 -6.32 16.02 8.05
C GLU A 31 -6.07 15.09 6.87
N GLN A 32 -4.89 14.46 6.84
CA GLN A 32 -4.50 13.54 5.78
C GLN A 32 -5.35 12.26 5.78
N TYR A 33 -5.67 11.69 6.95
CA TYR A 33 -6.59 10.54 7.03
C TYR A 33 -8.01 10.91 6.65
N THR A 34 -8.48 12.10 7.02
CA THR A 34 -9.79 12.60 6.59
C THR A 34 -9.85 12.74 5.07
N SER A 35 -8.86 13.39 4.45
CA SER A 35 -8.80 13.50 2.97
C SER A 35 -8.74 12.13 2.31
N SER A 36 -7.89 11.23 2.79
CA SER A 36 -7.80 9.85 2.29
C SER A 36 -9.15 9.12 2.37
N GLY A 37 -9.87 9.24 3.49
CA GLY A 37 -11.18 8.63 3.69
C GLY A 37 -12.27 9.18 2.77
N LEU A 38 -12.23 10.48 2.45
CA LEU A 38 -13.15 11.07 1.47
C LEU A 38 -12.95 10.47 0.07
N TYR A 39 -11.71 10.31 -0.39
CA TYR A 39 -11.43 9.65 -1.67
C TYR A 39 -11.85 8.18 -1.69
N LEU A 40 -11.59 7.43 -0.60
CA LEU A 40 -11.99 6.02 -0.47
C LEU A 40 -13.51 5.86 -0.45
N LYS A 41 -14.21 6.77 0.23
CA LYS A 41 -15.68 6.79 0.28
C LYS A 41 -16.27 7.01 -1.10
N GLU A 42 -15.78 8.02 -1.82
CA GLU A 42 -16.25 8.30 -3.17
C GLU A 42 -15.98 7.12 -4.12
N ALA A 43 -14.77 6.53 -4.08
CA ALA A 43 -14.45 5.37 -4.91
C ALA A 43 -15.40 4.19 -4.62
N LYS A 44 -15.73 3.96 -3.34
CA LYS A 44 -16.68 2.92 -2.93
C LYS A 44 -18.10 3.23 -3.42
N GLU A 45 -18.53 4.48 -3.35
CA GLU A 45 -19.84 4.91 -3.87
C GLU A 45 -19.90 4.73 -5.39
N GLN A 46 -18.87 5.17 -6.12
CA GLN A 46 -18.76 4.97 -7.56
C GLN A 46 -18.81 3.49 -7.94
N LEU A 47 -18.08 2.60 -7.25
CA LEU A 47 -18.12 1.15 -7.55
C LEU A 47 -19.48 0.52 -7.28
N ASN A 48 -20.22 1.01 -6.28
CA ASN A 48 -21.57 0.55 -5.99
C ASN A 48 -22.57 1.04 -7.04
N THR A 49 -22.42 2.27 -7.54
CA THR A 49 -23.28 2.85 -8.59
C THR A 49 -22.94 2.29 -9.97
N LEU A 50 -21.66 2.15 -10.28
CA LEU A 50 -21.11 1.59 -11.51
C LEU A 50 -21.00 0.07 -11.41
N GLN A 51 -21.98 -0.63 -10.82
CA GLN A 51 -22.11 -2.08 -11.00
C GLN A 51 -22.35 -2.37 -12.49
N ASN A 52 -21.26 -2.32 -13.24
CA ASN A 52 -21.19 -2.40 -14.67
C ASN A 52 -21.10 -3.90 -14.97
N PRO A 53 -22.08 -4.48 -15.66
CA PRO A 53 -22.19 -5.94 -15.81
C PRO A 53 -21.02 -6.58 -16.57
N ARG A 54 -20.12 -5.77 -17.15
CA ARG A 54 -18.95 -6.24 -17.91
C ARG A 54 -17.66 -6.40 -17.11
N ALA A 55 -17.53 -5.74 -15.96
CA ALA A 55 -16.34 -5.86 -15.10
C ALA A 55 -16.68 -5.34 -13.69
N PRO A 56 -17.27 -6.17 -12.81
CA PRO A 56 -17.61 -5.76 -11.46
C PRO A 56 -16.33 -5.73 -10.61
N MET A 57 -15.55 -4.64 -10.72
CA MET A 57 -14.46 -4.43 -9.77
C MET A 57 -15.09 -4.22 -8.39
N ASN A 58 -14.79 -5.13 -7.46
CA ASN A 58 -15.26 -4.95 -6.09
C ASN A 58 -14.32 -4.02 -5.31
N PHE A 59 -14.80 -3.46 -4.20
CA PHE A 59 -13.99 -2.52 -3.40
C PHE A 59 -12.66 -3.13 -2.90
N ALA A 60 -12.59 -4.46 -2.68
CA ALA A 60 -11.33 -5.09 -2.25
C ALA A 60 -10.31 -5.17 -3.39
N GLU A 61 -10.75 -5.45 -4.62
CA GLU A 61 -9.92 -5.41 -5.83
C GLU A 61 -9.45 -3.98 -6.12
N PHE A 62 -10.31 -2.98 -5.93
CA PHE A 62 -9.94 -1.58 -6.02
C PHE A 62 -8.78 -1.23 -5.10
N LEU A 63 -8.85 -1.63 -3.83
CA LEU A 63 -7.75 -1.43 -2.89
C LEU A 63 -6.49 -2.16 -3.35
N LEU A 64 -6.59 -3.42 -3.80
CA LEU A 64 -5.43 -4.16 -4.26
C LEU A 64 -4.71 -3.47 -5.43
N ASN A 65 -5.46 -2.90 -6.37
CA ASN A 65 -4.92 -2.37 -7.62
C ASN A 65 -4.49 -0.90 -7.52
N HIS A 66 -5.22 -0.07 -6.77
CA HIS A 66 -5.02 1.39 -6.78
C HIS A 66 -4.65 1.99 -5.43
N CYS A 67 -4.94 1.31 -4.32
CA CYS A 67 -4.67 1.82 -2.98
C CYS A 67 -4.33 0.67 -2.03
N PRO A 68 -3.06 0.19 -2.00
CA PRO A 68 -2.66 -1.01 -1.27
C PRO A 68 -2.63 -0.77 0.24
N ILE A 69 -3.81 -0.56 0.80
CA ILE A 69 -4.12 -0.48 2.22
C ILE A 69 -4.96 -1.71 2.57
N GLY A 70 -4.75 -2.24 3.77
CA GLY A 70 -5.55 -3.37 4.24
C GLY A 70 -7.03 -3.01 4.28
N LYS A 71 -7.91 -3.95 3.92
CA LYS A 71 -9.36 -3.75 3.88
C LYS A 71 -9.89 -3.12 5.18
N SER A 72 -9.57 -3.69 6.34
CA SER A 72 -10.00 -3.15 7.64
C SER A 72 -9.55 -1.71 7.82
N ARG A 73 -8.28 -1.41 7.48
CA ARG A 73 -7.73 -0.07 7.58
C ARG A 73 -8.45 0.92 6.65
N ALA A 74 -8.83 0.50 5.45
CA ALA A 74 -9.62 1.34 4.55
C ALA A 74 -10.97 1.72 5.16
N TYR A 75 -11.67 0.78 5.81
CA TYR A 75 -12.93 1.07 6.50
C TYR A 75 -12.72 1.98 7.72
N ASP A 76 -11.63 1.82 8.46
CA ASP A 76 -11.30 2.70 9.58
C ASP A 76 -11.08 4.14 9.11
N ILE A 77 -10.35 4.32 8.00
CA ILE A 77 -10.09 5.64 7.41
C ILE A 77 -11.39 6.27 6.88
N ILE A 78 -12.28 5.49 6.25
CA ILE A 78 -13.62 5.96 5.87
C ILE A 78 -14.41 6.38 7.12
N ALA A 79 -14.35 5.60 8.21
CA ALA A 79 -15.04 5.94 9.45
C ALA A 79 -14.48 7.22 10.11
N ILE A 80 -13.18 7.49 10.00
CA ILE A 80 -12.58 8.77 10.41
C ILE A 80 -13.16 9.92 9.57
N ALA A 81 -13.26 9.76 8.24
CA ALA A 81 -13.82 10.79 7.38
C ALA A 81 -15.32 11.03 7.63
N ASP A 82 -16.07 10.00 8.02
CA ASP A 82 -17.47 10.11 8.45
C ASP A 82 -17.64 10.71 9.86
N GLY A 83 -16.54 11.00 10.58
CA GLY A 83 -16.59 11.46 11.98
C GLY A 83 -17.02 10.39 12.98
N ARG A 84 -17.07 9.12 12.55
CA ARG A 84 -17.44 7.97 13.41
C ARG A 84 -16.28 7.44 14.24
N LYS A 85 -15.05 7.82 13.91
CA LYS A 85 -13.83 7.47 14.64
C LYS A 85 -12.92 8.69 14.81
N SER A 86 -12.24 8.76 15.96
CA SER A 86 -11.21 9.76 16.21
C SER A 86 -9.93 9.41 15.43
N PRO A 87 -9.38 10.33 14.62
CA PRO A 87 -8.12 10.11 13.92
C PRO A 87 -6.92 9.97 14.85
N VAL A 88 -6.99 10.57 16.05
CA VAL A 88 -5.90 10.55 17.04
C VAL A 88 -5.81 9.18 17.70
N GLU A 89 -6.92 8.68 18.24
CA GLU A 89 -6.97 7.37 18.91
C GLU A 89 -6.58 6.22 17.97
N GLU A 90 -7.00 6.31 16.70
CA GLU A 90 -6.73 5.30 15.69
C GLU A 90 -5.28 5.36 15.16
N ALA A 91 -4.62 6.52 15.26
CA ALA A 91 -3.19 6.66 14.97
C ALA A 91 -2.34 6.09 16.11
N GLU A 92 -2.70 6.38 17.36
CA GLU A 92 -2.03 5.84 18.56
C GLU A 92 -2.16 4.32 18.64
N ARG A 93 -3.37 3.77 18.44
CA ARG A 93 -3.60 2.32 18.38
C ARG A 93 -2.72 1.63 17.34
N HIS A 94 -2.51 2.26 16.17
CA HIS A 94 -1.68 1.67 15.14
C HIS A 94 -0.18 1.80 15.44
N ARG A 95 0.25 2.86 16.14
CA ARG A 95 1.63 2.98 16.62
C ARG A 95 1.94 1.89 17.66
N SER A 96 1.07 1.73 18.66
CA SER A 96 1.25 0.71 19.70
C SER A 96 1.27 -0.71 19.14
N TYR A 97 0.35 -1.05 18.22
CA TYR A 97 0.36 -2.36 17.53
C TYR A 97 1.63 -2.63 16.72
N ARG A 98 2.29 -1.59 16.21
CA ARG A 98 3.54 -1.74 15.45
C ARG A 98 4.71 -1.97 16.40
N GLU A 99 4.79 -1.19 17.47
CA GLU A 99 5.82 -1.31 18.51
C GLU A 99 5.78 -2.70 19.16
N GLU A 100 4.59 -3.18 19.55
CA GLU A 100 4.41 -4.50 20.17
C GLU A 100 4.81 -5.67 19.24
N ARG A 101 4.72 -5.48 17.92
CA ARG A 101 5.04 -6.51 16.92
C ARG A 101 6.51 -6.48 16.47
N GLU A 102 7.20 -5.36 16.68
CA GLU A 102 8.64 -5.23 16.41
C GLU A 102 9.50 -5.74 17.58
N GLU A 103 9.01 -5.70 18.82
CA GLU A 103 9.74 -6.21 20.01
C GLU A 103 10.13 -7.70 19.98
N PRO A 104 9.30 -8.68 19.56
CA PRO A 104 9.66 -10.10 19.66
C PRO A 104 10.69 -10.56 18.61
N ARG A 105 11.15 -9.71 17.69
CA ARG A 105 12.14 -10.08 16.66
C ARG A 105 13.59 -9.74 17.01
N ASN A 106 13.83 -8.86 17.98
CA ASN A 106 15.18 -8.49 18.39
C ASN A 106 15.74 -9.35 19.52
N SER A 107 14.90 -10.01 20.32
CA SER A 107 15.36 -10.91 21.40
C SER A 107 15.79 -12.29 20.90
N ALA A 108 15.24 -12.78 19.79
CA ALA A 108 15.56 -14.13 19.27
C ALA A 108 16.84 -14.20 18.39
N ARG A 109 17.46 -13.07 18.05
CA ARG A 109 18.68 -13.04 17.20
C ARG A 109 19.96 -12.75 17.98
N ALA A 110 19.87 -12.56 19.30
CA ALA A 110 21.01 -12.21 20.15
C ALA A 110 21.75 -13.43 20.74
N GLU A 111 21.25 -14.66 20.61
CA GLU A 111 21.79 -15.83 21.33
C GLU A 111 22.68 -16.79 20.51
N THR A 112 23.10 -16.45 19.28
CA THR A 112 23.92 -17.37 18.46
C THR A 112 25.19 -16.76 17.88
N GLN A 113 25.80 -15.77 18.55
CA GLN A 113 27.14 -15.30 18.20
C GLN A 113 27.99 -15.01 19.44
N SER A 114 28.25 -16.05 20.22
CA SER A 114 29.35 -16.07 21.19
C SER A 114 30.31 -17.19 20.78
N GLU A 115 31.30 -16.86 19.95
CA GLU A 115 32.64 -17.48 19.91
C GLU A 115 33.42 -16.96 18.70
N THR A 116 34.18 -15.87 18.89
CA THR A 116 35.64 -15.82 18.71
C THR A 116 36.10 -14.36 18.77
N ALA A 117 36.85 -14.07 19.82
CA ALA A 117 37.47 -12.78 20.07
C ALA A 117 38.71 -12.59 19.20
N SER A 118 38.85 -11.41 18.59
CA SER A 118 40.14 -10.75 18.35
C SER A 118 39.95 -9.24 18.13
N PRO A 119 40.95 -8.40 18.46
CA PRO A 119 40.76 -7.00 18.82
C PRO A 119 40.87 -6.02 17.64
N GLN A 120 40.25 -4.84 17.82
CA GLN A 120 40.10 -3.71 16.90
C GLN A 120 41.40 -3.15 16.29
N PRO A 121 41.29 -2.39 15.17
CA PRO A 121 41.53 -0.94 15.31
C PRO A 121 40.61 -0.01 14.50
N GLN A 122 40.11 1.01 15.22
CA GLN A 122 39.81 2.41 14.86
C GLN A 122 38.65 2.83 13.92
N PRO A 123 38.01 4.01 14.19
CA PRO A 123 36.76 4.43 13.57
C PRO A 123 37.01 5.25 12.29
N LYS A 124 36.46 4.78 11.16
CA LYS A 124 36.36 5.57 9.92
C LYS A 124 35.12 6.48 9.94
N PRO A 125 35.17 7.69 9.35
CA PRO A 125 34.05 8.62 9.29
C PRO A 125 32.85 8.02 8.56
N ARG A 126 31.66 8.10 9.15
CA ARG A 126 30.39 7.63 8.56
C ARG A 126 30.04 8.46 7.32
N ALA A 127 30.08 7.82 6.16
CA ALA A 127 29.28 8.24 5.01
C ALA A 127 27.79 7.97 5.27
N PRO A 128 26.86 8.75 4.69
CA PRO A 128 25.43 8.62 4.92
C PRO A 128 24.91 7.24 4.48
N CYS A 129 24.13 6.59 5.36
CA CYS A 129 23.37 5.37 5.06
C CYS A 129 22.42 5.64 3.89
N VAL A 130 22.74 5.08 2.73
CA VAL A 130 21.79 4.95 1.62
C VAL A 130 20.76 3.87 2.02
N VAL A 131 19.52 4.33 2.12
CA VAL A 131 18.30 3.58 2.38
C VAL A 131 18.17 2.41 1.38
N LYS A 132 18.32 1.16 1.86
CA LYS A 132 18.12 -0.07 1.08
C LYS A 132 16.65 -0.55 1.02
N GLU A 133 15.69 0.27 1.45
CA GLU A 133 14.27 -0.13 1.53
C GLU A 133 13.48 0.04 0.22
N ALA A 134 14.02 0.73 -0.78
CA ALA A 134 13.30 1.00 -2.03
C ALA A 134 13.22 -0.23 -2.97
N GLU A 135 14.17 -1.16 -2.91
CA GLU A 135 14.24 -2.30 -3.83
C GLU A 135 13.24 -3.41 -3.48
N ASP A 136 12.93 -3.61 -2.19
CA ASP A 136 12.11 -4.73 -1.74
C ASP A 136 10.59 -4.51 -1.97
N ILE A 137 10.14 -3.24 -2.02
CA ILE A 137 8.74 -2.90 -2.35
C ILE A 137 8.50 -3.14 -3.85
N ASN A 138 9.49 -2.82 -4.69
CA ASN A 138 9.39 -2.98 -6.14
C ASN A 138 9.30 -4.46 -6.54
N ALA A 139 10.09 -5.33 -5.91
CA ALA A 139 10.08 -6.77 -6.17
C ALA A 139 8.74 -7.45 -5.83
N LYS A 140 8.10 -7.06 -4.72
CA LYS A 140 6.76 -7.56 -4.32
C LYS A 140 5.67 -7.10 -5.29
N TYR A 141 5.76 -5.85 -5.76
CA TYR A 141 4.83 -5.29 -6.73
C TYR A 141 4.93 -6.00 -8.09
N LEU A 142 6.16 -6.20 -8.60
CA LEU A 142 6.43 -6.98 -9.82
C LEU A 142 5.89 -8.41 -9.72
N GLY A 143 6.07 -9.08 -8.58
CA GLY A 143 5.59 -10.46 -8.39
C GLY A 143 4.06 -10.63 -8.38
N VAL A 144 3.32 -9.62 -7.93
CA VAL A 144 1.86 -9.62 -8.00
C VAL A 144 1.41 -9.30 -9.42
N HIS A 145 2.01 -8.28 -10.05
CA HIS A 145 1.64 -7.86 -11.40
C HIS A 145 1.91 -8.95 -12.45
N LEU A 146 3.01 -9.68 -12.33
CA LEU A 146 3.32 -10.83 -13.19
C LEU A 146 2.33 -11.99 -13.01
N ARG A 147 1.82 -12.21 -11.79
CA ARG A 147 0.77 -13.22 -11.54
C ARG A 147 -0.54 -12.87 -12.22
N VAL A 148 -0.94 -11.60 -12.16
CA VAL A 148 -2.16 -11.10 -12.81
C VAL A 148 -2.04 -11.19 -14.32
N ILE A 149 -0.91 -10.74 -14.89
CA ILE A 149 -0.64 -10.85 -16.33
C ILE A 149 -0.69 -12.33 -16.76
N ARG A 150 -0.09 -13.24 -15.99
CA ARG A 150 -0.11 -14.68 -16.28
C ARG A 150 -1.53 -15.25 -16.28
N LEU A 151 -2.38 -14.84 -15.35
CA LEU A 151 -3.79 -15.25 -15.33
C LEU A 151 -4.53 -14.78 -16.58
N HIS A 152 -4.35 -13.51 -16.98
CA HIS A 152 -4.98 -12.96 -18.18
C HIS A 152 -4.48 -13.62 -19.46
N LEU A 153 -3.19 -13.94 -19.56
CA LEU A 153 -2.62 -14.66 -20.69
C LEU A 153 -3.16 -16.10 -20.78
N ASN A 154 -3.40 -16.76 -19.65
CA ASN A 154 -3.97 -18.11 -19.62
C ASN A 154 -5.47 -18.13 -20.00
N SER A 155 -6.19 -17.02 -19.82
CA SER A 155 -7.60 -16.90 -20.20
C SER A 155 -7.82 -16.19 -21.55
N ALA A 156 -6.75 -15.74 -22.21
CA ALA A 156 -6.83 -15.00 -23.47
C ALA A 156 -7.12 -15.95 -24.64
N THR A 157 -7.86 -15.46 -25.64
CA THR A 157 -8.12 -16.20 -26.88
C THR A 157 -6.89 -16.20 -27.80
N GLU A 158 -6.81 -17.14 -28.74
CA GLU A 158 -5.68 -17.21 -29.69
C GLU A 158 -5.46 -15.90 -30.46
N ASP A 159 -6.54 -15.23 -30.88
CA ASP A 159 -6.46 -13.95 -31.58
C ASP A 159 -5.85 -12.84 -30.70
N GLN A 160 -6.23 -12.78 -29.42
CA GLN A 160 -5.65 -11.84 -28.46
C GLN A 160 -4.16 -12.12 -28.22
N LEU A 161 -3.78 -13.40 -28.10
CA LEU A 161 -2.39 -13.79 -27.93
C LEU A 161 -1.55 -13.43 -29.17
N LYS A 162 -2.11 -13.59 -30.37
CA LYS A 162 -1.45 -13.22 -31.64
C LYS A 162 -1.25 -11.70 -31.74
N GLN A 163 -2.22 -10.91 -31.28
CA GLN A 163 -2.13 -9.46 -31.24
C GLN A 163 -1.07 -8.98 -30.24
N ILE A 164 -1.01 -9.57 -29.03
CA ILE A 164 0.02 -9.29 -28.03
C ILE A 164 1.42 -9.64 -28.58
N ARG A 165 1.56 -10.77 -29.27
CA ARG A 165 2.84 -11.21 -29.85
C ARG A 165 3.35 -10.26 -30.93
N ASN A 166 2.46 -9.69 -31.74
CA ASN A 166 2.81 -8.71 -32.76
C ASN A 166 3.29 -7.38 -32.15
N ILE A 167 2.77 -6.99 -30.98
CA ILE A 167 3.19 -5.77 -30.28
C ILE A 167 4.59 -5.95 -29.65
N LEU A 168 4.91 -7.15 -29.14
CA LEU A 168 6.17 -7.45 -28.46
C LEU A 168 7.34 -7.78 -29.40
N ASN A 169 7.08 -7.99 -30.69
CA ASN A 169 8.09 -8.28 -31.71
C ASN A 169 8.61 -7.02 -32.45
N VAL A 170 8.54 -5.86 -31.79
CA VAL A 170 9.13 -4.57 -32.24
C VAL A 170 10.38 -4.29 -31.41
#